data_AF-A0A932BYP9-F1
#
_entry.id   AF-A0A932BYP9-F1
#
_cell.length_a   1.000
_cell.length_b   1.000
_cell.length_c   1.000
_cell.angle_alpha   90.00
_cell.angle_beta   90.00
_cell.angle_gamma   90.00
#
_symmetry.space_group_name_H-M   'P 1'
#
loop_
_entity.id
_entity.type
_entity.pdbx_description
1 polymer ?
#
loop_
_entity_poly.entity_id
_entity_poly.type
_entity_poly.pdbx_seq_one_letter_code
_entity_poly.pdbx_strand_id
1 'polypeptide(L)'
;MIRDVVVHLFNDQPLVADMFAMPTASDSGLVCTNLRTIDGRRPVFIDHGDSLFFFPYQQIRFVEIPRDTGGEADGDGPPGETSVVSPDPVEDDLEIDEDFLRRIREA
;
A
#
# COMPACT_ATOMS: atom_id res chain seq x y z
N MET A 1 6.85 -17.40 0.45
CA MET A 1 7.05 -16.16 -0.32
C MET A 1 5.94 -15.20 0.05
N ILE A 2 6.33 -14.01 0.47
CA ILE A 2 5.46 -12.93 0.90
C ILE A 2 5.22 -12.06 -0.33
N ARG A 3 3.97 -12.01 -0.80
CA ARG A 3 3.60 -11.31 -2.03
C ARG A 3 3.13 -9.90 -1.75
N ASP A 4 3.24 -9.07 -2.77
CA ASP A 4 2.67 -7.71 -2.82
C ASP A 4 3.12 -6.83 -1.65
N VAL A 5 4.38 -6.97 -1.28
CA VAL A 5 5.05 -6.12 -0.31
C VAL A 5 5.29 -4.75 -0.93
N VAL A 6 4.97 -3.68 -0.22
CA VAL A 6 5.20 -2.31 -0.69
C VAL A 6 6.46 -1.74 -0.05
N VAL A 7 7.45 -1.41 -0.87
CA VAL A 7 8.73 -0.83 -0.45
C VAL A 7 8.66 0.69 -0.63
N HIS A 8 8.66 1.42 0.48
CA HIS A 8 8.69 2.88 0.46
C HIS A 8 10.13 3.36 0.55
N LEU A 9 10.62 4.04 -0.48
CA LEU A 9 11.99 4.55 -0.56
C LEU A 9 12.07 6.02 -0.13
N PHE A 10 13.26 6.48 0.28
CA PHE A 10 13.50 7.90 0.54
C PHE A 10 13.54 8.69 -0.77
N ASN A 11 12.71 9.75 -0.85
CA ASN A 11 12.64 10.68 -1.98
C ASN A 11 12.28 10.04 -3.33
N ASP A 12 11.65 8.86 -3.31
CA ASP A 12 11.20 8.15 -4.51
C ASP A 12 9.81 7.56 -4.28
N GLN A 13 9.15 7.21 -5.38
CA GLN A 13 7.83 6.60 -5.34
C GLN A 13 7.89 5.16 -4.84
N PRO A 14 6.89 4.71 -4.07
CA PRO A 14 6.82 3.33 -3.59
C PRO A 14 6.70 2.32 -4.73
N LEU A 15 7.24 1.13 -4.48
CA LEU A 15 7.26 0.02 -5.42
C LEU A 15 6.64 -1.22 -4.76
N VAL A 16 6.01 -2.06 -5.56
CA VAL A 16 5.47 -3.35 -5.15
C VAL A 16 6.45 -4.45 -5.53
N ALA A 17 6.70 -5.40 -4.65
CA ALA A 17 7.60 -6.52 -4.90
C ALA A 17 7.16 -7.77 -4.12
N ASP A 18 7.80 -8.89 -4.40
CA ASP A 18 7.62 -10.13 -3.65
C ASP A 18 8.91 -10.48 -2.90
N MET A 19 8.81 -10.92 -1.65
CA MET A 19 9.94 -11.35 -0.83
C MET A 19 9.93 -12.86 -0.62
N PHE A 20 11.10 -13.50 -0.59
CA PHE A 20 11.17 -14.94 -0.34
C PHE A 20 10.79 -15.31 1.10
N ALA A 21 11.24 -14.50 2.08
CA ALA A 21 11.01 -14.65 3.50
C ALA A 21 11.04 -13.27 4.21
N MET A 22 10.67 -13.24 5.49
CA MET A 22 10.84 -12.04 6.33
C MET A 22 12.33 -11.70 6.48
N PRO A 23 12.70 -10.42 6.42
CA PRO A 23 14.07 -10.02 6.74
C PRO A 23 14.40 -10.25 8.22
N THR A 24 15.67 -10.47 8.49
CA THR A 24 16.26 -10.63 9.81
C THR A 24 17.03 -9.37 10.21
N ALA A 25 17.31 -9.22 11.51
CA ALA A 25 18.09 -8.09 12.02
C ALA A 25 19.55 -8.06 11.53
N SER A 26 20.07 -9.18 11.01
CA SER A 26 21.43 -9.28 10.46
C SER A 26 21.53 -8.86 8.98
N ASP A 27 20.41 -8.68 8.30
CA ASP A 27 20.43 -8.31 6.89
C ASP A 27 20.89 -6.85 6.71
N SER A 28 21.60 -6.58 5.62
CA SER A 28 22.05 -5.23 5.25
C SER A 28 21.04 -4.49 4.35
N GLY A 29 20.00 -5.17 3.91
CA GLY A 29 19.00 -4.65 3.00
C GLY A 29 17.90 -5.68 2.71
N LEU A 30 16.93 -5.24 1.91
CA LEU A 30 15.81 -6.05 1.46
C LEU A 30 16.14 -6.72 0.14
N VAL A 31 16.03 -8.05 0.08
CA VAL A 31 16.08 -8.82 -1.17
C VAL A 31 14.66 -9.17 -1.59
N CYS A 32 14.28 -8.75 -2.80
CA CYS A 32 12.97 -9.02 -3.37
C CYS A 32 13.06 -9.38 -4.86
N THR A 33 11.93 -9.76 -5.45
CA THR A 33 11.79 -10.07 -6.88
C THR A 33 10.48 -9.50 -7.41
N ASN A 34 10.27 -9.61 -8.73
CA ASN A 34 9.03 -9.22 -9.38
C ASN A 34 8.71 -7.74 -9.09
N LEU A 35 9.66 -6.83 -9.26
CA LEU A 35 9.49 -5.42 -8.92
C LEU A 35 8.49 -4.74 -9.88
N ARG A 36 7.50 -4.06 -9.31
CA ARG A 36 6.38 -3.43 -9.98
C ARG A 36 6.18 -2.02 -9.44
N THR A 37 5.66 -1.12 -10.26
CA THR A 37 5.05 0.14 -9.78
C THR A 37 3.72 -0.16 -9.07
N ILE A 38 3.14 0.81 -8.35
CA ILE A 38 1.84 0.63 -7.67
C ILE A 38 0.72 0.18 -8.63
N ASP A 39 0.74 0.63 -9.87
CA ASP A 39 -0.19 0.22 -10.93
C ASP A 39 0.16 -1.15 -11.56
N GLY A 40 1.11 -1.90 -10.99
CA GLY A 40 1.46 -3.26 -11.38
C GLY A 40 2.37 -3.37 -12.61
N ARG A 41 2.85 -2.25 -13.16
CA ARG A 41 3.69 -2.24 -14.36
C ARG A 41 5.17 -2.41 -13.99
N ARG A 42 5.99 -2.82 -14.96
CA ARG A 42 7.45 -2.85 -14.78
C ARG A 42 7.97 -1.41 -14.66
N PRO A 43 8.74 -1.06 -13.61
CA PRO A 43 9.38 0.26 -13.53
C PRO A 43 10.29 0.53 -14.73
N VAL A 44 10.29 1.76 -15.22
CA VAL A 44 11.04 2.14 -16.43
C VAL A 44 12.56 2.06 -16.26
N PHE A 45 13.04 2.10 -15.01
CA PHE A 45 14.46 2.06 -14.67
C PHE A 45 15.00 0.64 -14.46
N ILE A 46 14.18 -0.40 -14.69
CA ILE A 46 14.65 -1.80 -14.64
C ILE A 46 14.61 -2.46 -16.02
N ASP A 47 15.69 -3.15 -16.35
CA ASP A 47 15.83 -3.85 -17.64
C ASP A 47 15.13 -5.22 -17.62
N HIS A 48 15.31 -5.98 -16.54
CA HIS A 48 14.85 -7.36 -16.40
C HIS A 48 13.88 -7.51 -15.21
N GLY A 49 12.60 -7.75 -15.49
CA GLY A 49 11.54 -7.85 -14.47
C GLY A 49 11.64 -9.10 -13.58
N ASP A 50 12.33 -10.13 -14.06
CA ASP A 50 12.60 -11.41 -13.39
C ASP A 50 13.89 -11.39 -12.55
N SER A 51 14.51 -10.23 -12.38
CA SER A 51 15.68 -10.07 -11.53
C SER A 51 15.39 -10.27 -10.04
N LEU A 52 16.47 -10.50 -9.30
CA LEU A 52 16.52 -10.22 -7.87
C LEU A 52 16.92 -8.76 -7.69
N PHE A 53 16.19 -8.05 -6.86
CA PHE A 53 16.45 -6.66 -6.50
C PHE A 53 16.93 -6.60 -5.06
N PHE A 54 17.94 -5.77 -4.83
CA PHE A 54 18.50 -5.51 -3.51
C PHE A 54 18.37 -4.02 -3.19
N PHE A 55 17.69 -3.72 -2.08
CA PHE A 55 17.55 -2.37 -1.57
C PHE A 55 18.28 -2.24 -0.23
N PRO A 56 19.33 -1.42 -0.14
CA PRO A 56 19.96 -1.09 1.14
C PRO A 56 18.93 -0.47 2.11
N TYR A 57 18.95 -0.85 3.39
CA TYR A 57 17.99 -0.31 4.36
C TYR A 57 18.07 1.20 4.52
N GLN A 58 19.24 1.80 4.29
CA GLN A 58 19.43 3.25 4.33
C GLN A 58 18.61 3.99 3.26
N GLN A 59 18.18 3.30 2.20
CA GLN A 59 17.32 3.86 1.15
C GLN A 59 15.83 3.60 1.38
N ILE A 60 15.49 2.69 2.30
CA ILE A 60 14.11 2.30 2.59
C ILE A 60 13.60 3.09 3.80
N ARG A 61 12.45 3.75 3.65
CA ARG A 61 11.76 4.44 4.73
C ARG A 61 10.99 3.46 5.62
N PHE A 62 10.24 2.55 5.00
CA PHE A 62 9.57 1.42 5.64
C PHE A 62 9.08 0.42 4.58
N VAL A 63 8.61 -0.74 5.03
CA VAL A 63 8.07 -1.81 4.18
C VAL A 63 6.68 -2.18 4.69
N GLU A 64 5.67 -2.17 3.82
CA GLU A 64 4.32 -2.65 4.12
C GLU A 64 4.21 -4.13 3.76
N ILE A 65 3.86 -4.96 4.74
CA ILE A 65 3.72 -6.41 4.56
C ILE A 65 2.23 -6.77 4.71
N PRO A 66 1.56 -7.25 3.64
CA PRO A 66 0.16 -7.63 3.73
C PRO A 66 -0.07 -8.75 4.75
N ARG A 67 -1.14 -8.63 5.54
CA ARG A 67 -1.46 -9.58 6.62
C ARG A 67 -1.72 -11.01 6.13
N ASP A 68 -2.18 -11.15 4.89
CA ASP A 68 -2.57 -12.44 4.30
C ASP A 68 -1.41 -13.16 3.58
N THR A 69 -0.24 -12.50 3.44
CA THR A 69 0.91 -13.05 2.70
C THR A 69 2.09 -13.43 3.58
N GLY A 70 2.05 -13.09 4.87
CA GLY A 70 3.02 -13.50 5.88
C GLY A 70 2.53 -14.75 6.63
N GLY A 71 3.22 -15.88 6.45
CA GLY A 71 3.01 -17.05 7.29
C GLY A 71 3.25 -16.68 8.76
N GLU A 72 2.23 -16.90 9.57
CA GLU A 72 2.19 -16.99 11.05
C GLU A 72 3.31 -16.25 11.78
N ALA A 73 3.07 -14.98 12.11
CA ALA A 73 3.59 -14.45 13.36
C ALA A 73 2.55 -14.79 14.43
N ASP A 74 2.88 -15.76 15.29
CA ASP A 74 2.09 -16.21 16.43
C ASP A 74 1.31 -15.06 17.10
N GLY A 75 0.00 -15.14 16.99
CA GLY A 75 -0.93 -14.20 17.59
C GLY A 75 -1.10 -14.49 19.07
N ASP A 76 -0.87 -13.47 19.89
CA ASP A 76 -1.66 -13.28 21.11
C ASP A 76 -2.08 -11.81 21.20
N GLY A 77 -3.35 -11.52 20.83
CA GLY A 77 -3.97 -10.20 21.00
C GLY A 77 -5.10 -9.89 20.00
N PRO A 78 -6.26 -9.34 20.44
CA PRO A 78 -7.57 -9.53 19.81
C PRO A 78 -7.81 -8.75 18.51
N PRO A 79 -8.84 -9.12 17.73
CA PRO A 79 -9.16 -8.49 16.46
C PRO A 79 -9.74 -7.09 16.71
N GLY A 80 -8.92 -6.06 16.47
CA GLY A 80 -9.45 -4.74 16.14
C GLY A 80 -10.10 -4.84 14.77
N GLU A 81 -11.42 -4.94 14.74
CA GLU A 81 -12.24 -4.63 13.58
C GLU A 81 -11.93 -3.21 13.12
N THR A 82 -10.98 -3.05 12.20
CA THR A 82 -11.09 -1.96 11.24
C THR A 82 -12.05 -2.45 10.18
N SER A 83 -13.35 -2.26 10.44
CA SER A 83 -14.33 -2.13 9.36
C SER A 83 -13.79 -1.07 8.41
N VAL A 84 -13.27 -1.53 7.29
CA VAL A 84 -13.10 -0.68 6.12
C VAL A 84 -14.53 -0.37 5.70
N VAL A 85 -15.08 0.74 6.18
CA VAL A 85 -16.30 1.30 5.61
C VAL A 85 -15.92 1.67 4.20
N SER A 86 -16.26 0.80 3.25
CA SER A 86 -16.42 1.22 1.86
C SER A 86 -17.35 2.43 1.89
N PRO A 87 -16.95 3.61 1.38
CA PRO A 87 -17.95 4.65 1.19
C PRO A 87 -18.97 4.07 0.20
N ASP A 88 -20.18 3.81 0.68
CA ASP A 88 -21.33 3.63 -0.20
C ASP A 88 -21.32 4.79 -1.20
N PRO A 89 -21.60 4.56 -2.50
CA PRO A 89 -21.86 5.67 -3.39
C PRO A 89 -23.10 6.38 -2.84
N VAL A 90 -22.90 7.57 -2.30
CA VAL A 90 -23.99 8.48 -1.94
C VAL A 90 -24.62 8.92 -3.25
N GLU A 91 -25.57 8.13 -3.76
CA GLU A 91 -26.59 8.61 -4.69
C GLU A 91 -27.63 9.38 -3.86
N ASP A 92 -27.17 10.45 -3.21
CA ASP A 92 -28.03 11.47 -2.65
C ASP A 92 -28.37 12.41 -3.81
N ASP A 93 -29.39 12.03 -4.57
CA ASP A 93 -30.12 12.92 -5.47
C ASP A 93 -30.92 13.92 -4.60
N LEU A 94 -30.18 14.72 -3.83
CA LEU A 94 -30.72 15.80 -3.01
C LEU A 94 -31.12 16.92 -3.98
N GLU A 95 -32.37 16.89 -4.43
CA GLU A 95 -32.98 18.03 -5.10
C GLU A 95 -32.89 19.23 -4.15
N ILE A 96 -32.06 20.21 -4.53
CA ILE A 96 -31.91 21.43 -3.75
C ILE A 96 -33.22 22.23 -3.86
N ASP A 97 -33.98 22.28 -2.78
CA ASP A 97 -35.25 23.00 -2.72
C ASP A 97 -35.08 24.51 -2.96
N GLU A 98 -35.98 25.10 -3.75
CA GLU A 98 -36.02 26.53 -4.11
C GLU A 98 -36.05 27.45 -2.87
N ASP A 99 -36.65 27.01 -1.75
CA ASP A 99 -36.70 27.77 -0.51
C ASP A 99 -35.32 27.91 0.17
N PHE A 100 -34.44 26.92 0.00
CA PHE A 100 -33.07 26.99 0.51
C PHE A 100 -32.25 28.05 -0.24
N LEU A 101 -32.41 28.12 -1.56
CA LEU A 101 -31.74 29.11 -2.41
C LEU A 101 -32.21 30.54 -2.11
N ARG A 102 -33.49 30.74 -1.75
CA ARG A 102 -33.99 32.05 -1.33
C ARG A 102 -33.33 32.53 -0.04
N ARG A 103 -33.19 31.65 0.95
CA ARG A 103 -32.63 32.00 2.26
C ARG A 103 -31.15 32.42 2.18
N ILE A 104 -30.37 31.85 1.28
CA ILE A 104 -28.97 32.25 1.05
C ILE A 104 -28.90 33.63 0.39
N ARG A 105 -29.83 33.97 -0.51
CA ARG A 105 -29.82 35.25 -1.23
C ARG A 105 -30.24 36.44 -0.36
N GLU A 106 -30.97 36.20 0.73
CA GLU A 106 -31.45 37.23 1.65
C GLU A 106 -30.52 37.45 2.87
N ALA A 107 -29.43 36.68 3.00
CA ALA A 107 -28.40 36.82 4.03
C ALA A 107 -27.22 37.68 3.54
#